data_AF-A0A7J8RM11-F1
#
_entry.id   AF-A0A7J8RM11-F1
#
_cell.length_a   1.000
_cell.length_b   1.000
_cell.length_c   1.000
_cell.angle_alpha   90.00
_cell.angle_beta   90.00
_cell.angle_gamma   90.00
#
_symmetry.space_group_name_H-M   'P 1'
#
loop_
_entity.id
_entity.type
_entity.pdbx_description
1 polymer ?
#
loop_
_entity_poly.entity_id
_entity_poly.type
_entity_poly.pdbx_seq_one_letter_code
_entity_poly.pdbx_strand_id
1 'polypeptide(L)'
;MASRLKGVKKSTLTDNMRKTLCEYKIEHPSSSQKDLQQWVQQIFDLSVSQSTISNTLKRSSEYFSKEKKNSNVKRHKSAKYPELEKVLYEWFLQYQEKKGSRQDM
;
A
#
# COMPACT_ATOMS: atom_id res chain seq x y z
N MET A 1 -0.49 -17.67 -36.04
CA MET A 1 -0.02 -17.70 -34.64
C MET A 1 -0.54 -16.47 -33.91
N ALA A 2 -1.76 -16.54 -33.35
CA ALA A 2 -2.37 -15.39 -32.68
C ALA A 2 -1.83 -15.30 -31.23
N SER A 3 -0.90 -14.38 -31.00
CA SER A 3 -0.39 -14.06 -29.68
C SER A 3 -1.51 -13.45 -28.84
N ARG A 4 -2.05 -14.25 -27.92
CA ARG A 4 -3.01 -13.77 -26.91
C ARG A 4 -2.30 -12.75 -26.03
N LEU A 5 -2.55 -11.47 -26.28
CA LEU A 5 -2.29 -10.40 -25.34
C LEU A 5 -3.22 -10.64 -24.13
N LYS A 6 -2.80 -11.50 -23.20
CA LYS A 6 -3.39 -11.55 -21.87
C LYS A 6 -3.18 -10.16 -21.29
N GLY A 7 -4.26 -9.37 -21.27
CA GLY A 7 -4.28 -8.07 -20.62
C GLY A 7 -3.76 -8.28 -19.20
N VAL A 8 -2.52 -7.83 -18.97
CA VAL A 8 -1.91 -7.88 -17.65
C VAL A 8 -2.81 -7.01 -16.79
N LYS A 9 -3.60 -7.64 -15.92
CA LYS A 9 -4.34 -6.94 -14.88
C LYS A 9 -3.27 -6.20 -14.09
N LYS A 10 -3.15 -4.88 -14.29
CA LYS A 10 -2.23 -4.01 -13.55
C LYS A 10 -2.72 -3.96 -12.10
N SER A 11 -2.50 -5.04 -11.38
CA SER A 11 -2.82 -5.13 -9.98
C SER A 11 -1.74 -4.35 -9.23
N THR A 12 -2.20 -3.41 -8.41
CA THR A 12 -1.34 -2.45 -7.71
C THR A 12 -0.73 -3.15 -6.50
N LEU A 13 0.60 -3.10 -6.35
CA LEU A 13 1.28 -3.56 -5.13
C LEU A 13 0.68 -2.84 -3.90
N THR A 14 0.35 -3.59 -2.84
CA THR A 14 0.03 -3.01 -1.53
C THR A 14 1.31 -2.65 -0.80
N ASP A 15 1.22 -1.82 0.24
CA ASP A 15 2.39 -1.44 1.04
C ASP A 15 3.06 -2.66 1.70
N ASN A 16 2.28 -3.66 2.10
CA ASN A 16 2.82 -4.93 2.60
C ASN A 16 3.66 -5.66 1.53
N MET A 17 3.16 -5.76 0.29
CA MET A 17 3.89 -6.42 -0.80
C MET A 17 5.18 -5.68 -1.14
N ARG A 18 5.15 -4.33 -1.10
CA ARG A 18 6.33 -3.49 -1.31
C ARG A 18 7.37 -3.68 -0.22
N LYS A 19 6.93 -3.80 1.04
CA LYS A 19 7.80 -4.09 2.18
C LYS A 19 8.48 -5.46 2.03
N THR A 20 7.70 -6.51 1.77
CA THR A 20 8.24 -7.87 1.56
C THR A 20 9.22 -7.92 0.38
N LEU A 21 8.95 -7.18 -0.71
CA LEU A 21 9.90 -7.05 -1.82
C LEU A 21 11.22 -6.39 -1.41
N CYS A 22 11.16 -5.33 -0.61
CA CYS A 22 12.37 -4.66 -0.10
C CYS A 22 13.17 -5.57 0.85
N GLU A 23 12.50 -6.31 1.74
CA GLU A 23 13.13 -7.30 2.61
C GLU A 23 13.85 -8.38 1.80
N TYR A 24 13.18 -8.94 0.78
CA TYR A 24 13.77 -9.95 -0.10
C TYR A 24 15.03 -9.44 -0.84
N LYS A 25 15.04 -8.17 -1.28
CA LYS A 25 16.23 -7.58 -1.92
C LYS A 25 17.38 -7.35 -0.94
N ILE A 26 17.10 -7.15 0.35
CA ILE A 26 18.14 -7.05 1.38
C ILE A 26 18.78 -8.43 1.62
N GLU A 27 17.98 -9.48 1.68
CA GLU A 27 18.46 -10.87 1.85
C GLU A 27 19.20 -11.38 0.59
N HIS A 28 18.81 -10.91 -0.59
CA HIS A 28 19.40 -11.30 -1.87
C HIS A 28 19.94 -10.08 -2.66
N PRO A 29 21.07 -9.48 -2.24
CA PRO A 29 21.61 -8.27 -2.86
C PRO A 29 22.05 -8.48 -4.31
N SER A 30 22.38 -9.71 -4.71
CA SER A 30 22.76 -10.08 -6.08
C SER A 30 21.58 -10.22 -7.05
N SER A 31 20.34 -10.35 -6.56
CA SER A 31 19.17 -10.52 -7.43
C SER A 31 18.98 -9.34 -8.38
N SER A 32 18.85 -9.61 -9.67
CA SER A 32 18.59 -8.59 -10.68
C SER A 32 17.14 -8.11 -10.62
N GLN A 33 16.83 -7.00 -11.31
CA GLN A 33 15.44 -6.53 -11.41
C GLN A 33 14.51 -7.53 -12.09
N LYS A 34 15.03 -8.36 -13.00
CA LYS A 34 14.26 -9.45 -13.63
C LYS A 34 13.94 -10.55 -12.63
N ASP A 35 14.90 -10.91 -11.79
CA ASP A 35 14.70 -11.96 -10.77
C ASP A 35 13.67 -11.51 -9.74
N LEU A 36 13.74 -10.24 -9.31
CA LEU A 36 12.73 -9.65 -8.42
C LEU A 36 11.34 -9.60 -9.06
N GLN A 37 11.24 -9.31 -10.36
CA GLN A 37 9.98 -9.30 -11.08
C GLN A 37 9.36 -10.71 -11.14
N GLN A 38 10.17 -11.73 -11.42
CA GLN A 38 9.74 -13.12 -11.42
C GLN A 38 9.31 -13.57 -10.03
N TRP A 39 10.07 -13.22 -9.00
CA TRP A 39 9.74 -13.52 -7.61
C TRP A 39 8.39 -12.89 -7.20
N VAL A 40 8.14 -11.61 -7.53
CA VAL A 40 6.84 -10.95 -7.27
C VAL A 40 5.70 -11.70 -7.96
N GLN A 41 5.90 -12.13 -9.21
CA GLN A 41 4.89 -12.91 -9.93
C GLN A 41 4.61 -14.26 -9.27
N GLN A 42 5.64 -14.93 -8.72
CA GLN A 42 5.48 -16.23 -8.07
C GLN A 42 4.81 -16.12 -6.69
N ILE A 43 5.22 -15.14 -5.88
CA ILE A 43 4.73 -14.99 -4.51
C ILE A 43 3.33 -14.37 -4.45
N PHE A 44 3.02 -13.45 -5.36
CA PHE A 44 1.81 -12.64 -5.30
C PHE A 44 0.84 -12.83 -6.46
N ASP A 45 1.15 -13.72 -7.40
CA ASP A 45 0.44 -13.87 -8.69
C ASP A 45 0.25 -12.52 -9.42
N LEU A 46 1.29 -11.67 -9.32
CA LEU A 46 1.23 -10.27 -9.70
C LEU A 46 2.32 -9.92 -10.73
N SER A 47 1.90 -9.43 -11.90
CA SER A 47 2.85 -8.95 -12.89
C SER A 47 3.15 -7.47 -12.67
N VAL A 48 4.42 -7.17 -12.46
CA VAL A 48 4.92 -5.79 -12.28
C VAL A 48 5.98 -5.47 -13.32
N SER A 49 6.13 -4.19 -13.65
CA SER A 49 7.21 -3.73 -14.53
C SER A 49 8.52 -3.54 -13.77
N GLN A 50 9.66 -3.59 -14.46
CA GLN A 50 10.96 -3.27 -13.85
C GLN A 50 11.00 -1.84 -13.28
N SER A 51 10.30 -0.89 -13.90
CA SER A 51 10.16 0.48 -13.36
C SER A 51 9.42 0.50 -12.02
N THR A 52 8.42 -0.37 -11.84
CA THR A 52 7.71 -0.53 -10.56
C THR A 52 8.64 -1.09 -9.49
N ILE A 53 9.46 -2.10 -9.83
CA ILE A 53 10.48 -2.64 -8.93
C ILE A 53 11.47 -1.54 -8.52
N SER A 54 12.05 -0.83 -9.48
CA SER A 54 13.01 0.25 -9.23
C SER A 54 12.43 1.34 -8.32
N ASN A 55 11.22 1.84 -8.63
CA ASN A 55 10.55 2.85 -7.83
C ASN A 55 10.23 2.36 -6.41
N THR A 56 9.89 1.08 -6.26
CA THR A 56 9.62 0.49 -4.94
C THR A 56 10.90 0.41 -4.11
N LEU A 57 12.00 -0.08 -4.68
CA LEU A 57 13.28 -0.16 -3.99
C LEU A 57 13.84 1.22 -3.63
N LYS A 58 13.65 2.23 -4.50
CA LYS A 58 14.07 3.62 -4.23
C LYS A 58 13.35 4.22 -3.03
N ARG A 59 12.09 3.84 -2.80
CA ARG A 59 11.24 4.29 -1.67
C ARG A 59 11.25 3.30 -0.50
N SER A 60 12.26 2.43 -0.42
CA SER A 60 12.31 1.35 0.57
C SER A 60 12.18 1.86 2.01
N SER A 61 12.83 2.98 2.34
CA SER A 61 12.76 3.62 3.66
C SER A 61 11.33 3.93 4.10
N GLU A 62 10.45 4.34 3.19
CA GLU A 62 9.05 4.68 3.47
C GLU A 62 8.24 3.46 3.91
N TYR A 63 8.59 2.26 3.43
CA TYR A 63 7.89 1.02 3.78
C TYR A 63 8.39 0.37 5.07
N PHE A 64 9.59 0.76 5.55
CA PHE A 64 10.13 0.30 6.82
C PHE A 64 9.71 1.16 8.01
N SER A 65 9.22 2.38 7.77
CA SER A 65 8.70 3.27 8.82
C SER A 65 7.45 2.69 9.48
N LYS A 66 7.63 2.29 10.74
CA LYS A 66 6.77 1.43 11.57
C LYS A 66 5.53 2.13 12.14
N GLU A 67 5.02 3.19 11.52
CA GLU A 67 3.72 3.72 11.92
C GLU A 67 2.65 2.78 11.41
N LYS A 68 2.04 1.99 12.32
CA LYS A 68 0.90 1.10 12.06
C LYS A 68 -0.27 1.89 11.44
N LYS A 69 -0.22 2.13 10.14
CA LYS A 69 -1.30 2.65 9.32
C LYS A 69 -1.67 1.52 8.37
N ASN A 70 -2.83 0.90 8.63
CA ASN A 70 -3.52 -0.12 7.82
C ASN A 70 -2.74 -0.61 6.58
N SER A 71 -1.99 -1.71 6.71
CA SER A 71 -1.09 -2.26 5.68
C SER A 71 -1.76 -2.69 4.37
N ASN A 72 -3.10 -2.62 4.31
CA ASN A 72 -3.92 -2.96 3.15
C ASN A 72 -4.28 -1.74 2.27
N VAL A 73 -3.79 -0.54 2.63
CA VAL A 73 -4.03 0.68 1.86
C VAL A 73 -3.20 0.66 0.57
N LYS A 74 -3.86 0.83 -0.58
CA LYS A 74 -3.20 0.85 -1.91
C LYS A 74 -2.57 2.20 -2.26
N ARG A 75 -2.95 3.28 -1.56
CA ARG A 75 -2.46 4.64 -1.79
C ARG A 75 -2.62 5.52 -0.55
N HIS A 76 -1.52 6.02 -0.01
CA HIS A 76 -1.55 7.11 0.97
C HIS A 76 -1.84 8.42 0.22
N LYS A 77 -3.10 8.85 0.17
CA LYS A 77 -3.41 10.23 -0.22
C LYS A 77 -3.23 11.09 1.03
N SER A 78 -2.39 12.12 0.96
CA SER A 78 -2.43 13.16 1.99
C SER A 78 -3.83 13.78 2.02
N ALA A 79 -4.36 13.98 3.22
CA ALA A 79 -5.59 14.73 3.43
C ALA A 79 -5.47 16.09 2.74
N LYS A 80 -6.53 16.52 2.04
CA LYS A 80 -6.49 17.81 1.32
C LYS A 80 -6.54 18.98 2.32
N TYR A 81 -7.21 18.76 3.45
CA TYR A 81 -7.36 19.74 4.53
C TYR A 81 -7.26 19.03 5.89
N PRO A 82 -6.04 18.64 6.33
CA PRO A 82 -5.87 17.80 7.52
C PRO A 82 -6.49 18.39 8.79
N GLU A 83 -6.38 19.71 9.00
CA GLU A 83 -6.99 20.39 10.15
C GLU A 83 -8.52 20.38 10.10
N LEU A 84 -9.11 20.60 8.92
CA LEU A 84 -10.56 20.58 8.76
C LEU A 84 -11.13 19.18 8.94
N GLU A 85 -10.46 18.17 8.39
CA GLU A 85 -10.82 16.76 8.58
C GLU A 85 -10.73 16.36 10.06
N LYS A 86 -9.73 16.86 10.79
CA LYS A 86 -9.58 16.65 12.24
C LYS A 86 -10.75 17.27 13.02
N VAL A 87 -11.05 18.56 12.79
CA VAL A 87 -12.16 19.26 13.47
C VAL A 87 -13.50 18.57 13.19
N LEU A 88 -13.73 18.13 11.96
CA LEU A 88 -14.95 17.39 11.59
C LEU A 88 -15.05 16.05 12.32
N TYR A 89 -13.94 15.32 12.44
CA TYR A 89 -13.89 14.05 13.17
C TYR A 89 -14.18 14.24 14.67
N GLU A 90 -13.59 15.25 15.30
CA GLU A 90 -13.84 15.60 16.70
C GLU A 90 -15.32 15.98 16.93
N TRP A 91 -15.90 16.80 16.05
CA TRP A 91 -17.33 17.14 16.10
C TRP A 91 -18.23 15.90 15.97
N PHE A 92 -17.89 15.00 15.05
CA PHE A 92 -18.66 13.77 14.83
C PHE A 92 -18.66 12.86 16.07
N LEU A 93 -17.51 12.70 16.74
CA LEU A 93 -17.42 11.92 17.98
C LEU A 93 -18.29 12.51 19.09
N GLN A 94 -18.23 13.82 19.30
CA GLN A 94 -19.07 14.52 20.29
C GLN A 94 -20.56 14.36 19.98
N TYR A 95 -20.94 14.40 18.70
CA TYR A 95 -22.31 14.20 18.27
C TYR A 95 -22.82 12.77 18.53
N GLN A 96 -21.97 11.75 18.32
CA GLN A 96 -22.33 10.36 18.62
C GLN A 96 -22.48 10.12 20.12
N GLU A 97 -21.57 10.65 20.93
CA GLU A 97 -21.65 10.58 22.39
C GLU A 97 -22.97 11.19 22.90
N LYS A 98 -23.33 12.37 22.36
CA LYS A 98 -24.58 13.07 22.70
C LYS A 98 -25.86 12.37 22.24
N LYS A 99 -25.77 11.48 21.25
CA LYS A 99 -26.90 10.62 20.83
C LYS A 99 -27.04 9.36 21.70
N GLY A 100 -25.93 8.80 22.18
CA GLY A 100 -25.96 7.68 23.14
C GLY A 100 -26.59 8.08 24.48
N SER A 101 -26.41 9.32 24.92
CA SER A 101 -26.95 9.82 26.19
C SER A 101 -28.42 10.28 26.13
N ARG A 102 -29.09 10.20 24.97
CA ARG A 102 -30.45 10.74 24.75
C ARG A 102 -31.52 9.67 24.56
N GLN A 103 -31.18 8.39 24.78
CA GLN A 103 -32.13 7.28 24.80
C GLN A 103 -32.55 6.83 26.22
N ASP A 104 -31.98 7.43 27.28
CA ASP A 104 -32.39 7.20 28.67
C ASP A 104 -33.04 8.46 29.28
N MET A 105 -34.18 8.89 28.72
CA MET A 105 -35.14 9.73 29.44
C MET A 105 -36.56 9.53 28.89
#